data_AF-A0A5Q3QCA1-F1
#
_entry.id   AF-A0A5Q3QCA1-F1
#
_cell.length_a   1.000
_cell.length_b   1.000
_cell.length_c   1.000
_cell.angle_alpha   90.00
_cell.angle_beta   90.00
_cell.angle_gamma   90.00
#
_symmetry.space_group_name_H-M   'P 1'
#
loop_
_entity.id
_entity.type
_entity.pdbx_description
1 polymer ?
#
loop_
_entity_poly.entity_id
_entity_poly.type
_entity_poly.pdbx_seq_one_letter_code
_entity_poly.pdbx_strand_id
1 'polypeptide(L)'
;MRAHGAKILLVMLAACAVVLAIVVSDGEQATDEPRPPTPVPAAVVTMGDSTLAGEGGGDYEPGTNGEGGNWCHRSPAAPVHQLPLPPEVERINLACSGVKAPLVGLGGDPAHPEGSQAEQLASVADRYRVTDIVVQVGANDDPNFAATMNRCISAWAERAPQGCADQLRDEWDERVDRMTPKVVDALRDVRTVMSQARYAPEDYTLTVQSYASPVGPDVPPESQNLSGCPYQTDDMRWVRETAVPRLSEGLRSAAAQVDARFLDLSRAGTGHEACTDGKVPPGQPTDEWFNRLTVDWEALKYEDRAPHAMQESFHANATGHAQFGRCLGEFLAGREQTAVCLPDAEGDLQPIPEELADIRPPNP
;
A
#
# COMPACT_ATOMS: atom_id res chain seq x y z
N MET A 1 25.75 69.82 -26.27
CA MET A 1 24.66 68.86 -25.96
C MET A 1 24.96 67.42 -26.39
N ARG A 2 25.61 67.14 -27.54
CA ARG A 2 25.91 65.76 -27.99
C ARG A 2 26.88 64.95 -27.11
N ALA A 3 27.84 65.60 -26.45
CA ALA A 3 28.85 64.90 -25.63
C ALA A 3 28.35 64.40 -24.26
N HIS A 4 27.22 64.94 -23.75
CA HIS A 4 26.62 64.47 -22.50
C HIS A 4 25.75 63.21 -22.70
N GLY A 5 25.06 63.11 -23.84
CA GLY A 5 24.25 61.92 -24.16
C GLY A 5 25.09 60.65 -24.32
N ALA A 6 26.29 60.76 -24.90
CA ALA A 6 27.20 59.62 -25.08
C ALA A 6 27.73 59.07 -23.75
N LYS A 7 27.98 59.93 -22.76
CA LYS A 7 28.44 59.51 -21.42
C LYS A 7 27.34 58.81 -20.62
N ILE A 8 26.11 59.31 -20.71
CA ILE A 8 24.95 58.70 -20.04
C ILE A 8 24.64 57.31 -20.64
N LEU A 9 24.73 57.18 -21.96
CA LEU A 9 24.52 55.90 -22.65
C LEU A 9 25.58 54.85 -22.27
N LEU A 10 26.86 55.26 -22.15
CA LEU A 10 27.93 54.35 -21.73
C LEU A 10 27.76 53.87 -20.28
N VAL A 11 27.32 54.75 -19.37
CA VAL A 11 27.07 54.39 -17.97
C VAL A 11 25.87 53.44 -17.85
N MET A 12 24.81 53.66 -18.62
CA MET A 12 23.65 52.77 -18.67
C MET A 12 24.01 51.39 -19.23
N LEU A 13 24.80 51.33 -20.30
CA LEU A 13 25.26 50.05 -20.87
C LEU A 13 26.18 49.30 -19.92
N ALA A 14 27.08 49.99 -19.21
CA ALA A 14 27.93 49.37 -18.19
C ALA A 14 27.11 48.86 -17.00
N ALA A 15 26.11 49.62 -16.54
CA ALA A 15 25.21 49.19 -15.47
C ALA A 15 24.37 47.98 -15.88
N CYS A 16 23.83 47.96 -17.10
CA CYS A 16 23.10 46.80 -17.63
C CYS A 16 24.02 45.57 -17.78
N ALA A 17 25.26 45.74 -18.22
CA ALA A 17 26.22 44.64 -18.31
C ALA A 17 26.59 44.07 -16.93
N VAL A 18 26.71 44.92 -15.91
CA VAL A 18 26.97 44.50 -14.52
C VAL A 18 25.74 43.79 -13.93
N VAL A 19 24.53 44.30 -14.15
CA VAL A 19 23.29 43.64 -13.69
C VAL A 19 23.09 42.31 -14.40
N LEU A 20 23.36 42.22 -15.71
CA LEU A 20 23.27 40.97 -16.47
C LEU A 20 24.34 39.96 -16.02
N ALA A 21 25.55 40.41 -15.68
CA ALA A 21 26.59 39.54 -15.11
C ALA A 21 26.22 39.02 -13.71
N ILE A 22 25.56 39.83 -12.88
CA ILE A 22 25.06 39.39 -11.56
C ILE A 22 23.92 38.37 -11.71
N VAL A 23 22.98 38.60 -12.62
CA VAL A 23 21.85 37.68 -12.88
C VAL A 23 22.31 36.36 -13.53
N VAL A 24 23.39 36.37 -14.31
CA VAL A 24 23.98 35.15 -14.91
C VAL A 24 24.88 34.40 -13.93
N SER A 25 25.53 35.09 -12.97
CA SER A 25 26.34 34.43 -11.93
C SER A 25 25.52 33.79 -10.80
N ASP A 26 24.25 34.19 -10.59
CA ASP A 26 23.36 33.55 -9.61
C ASP A 26 22.67 32.27 -10.16
N GLY A 27 22.99 31.85 -11.40
CA GLY A 27 22.40 30.68 -12.06
C GLY A 27 23.14 29.36 -11.88
N GLU A 28 24.31 29.35 -11.25
CA GLU A 28 25.15 28.14 -11.07
C GLU A 28 25.64 28.03 -9.62
N GLN A 29 24.76 27.59 -8.72
CA GLN A 29 25.10 26.66 -7.64
C GLN A 29 23.82 26.10 -7.06
N ALA A 30 23.46 24.90 -7.55
CA ALA A 30 22.67 23.96 -6.77
C ALA A 30 23.32 23.86 -5.39
N THR A 31 22.62 24.29 -4.35
CA THR A 31 23.03 24.01 -2.99
C THR A 31 22.99 22.51 -2.84
N ASP A 32 24.18 21.92 -2.72
CA ASP A 32 24.41 20.55 -2.28
C ASP A 32 23.85 20.44 -0.86
N GLU A 33 22.52 20.28 -0.76
CA GLU A 33 21.86 19.94 0.51
C GLU A 33 22.48 18.62 0.98
N PRO A 34 22.99 18.53 2.22
CA PRO A 34 23.64 17.32 2.66
C PRO A 34 22.62 16.19 2.73
N ARG A 35 22.65 15.34 1.70
CA ARG A 35 22.08 13.99 1.69
C ARG A 35 22.51 13.24 2.95
N PRO A 36 21.75 12.21 3.39
CA PRO A 36 22.17 11.34 4.49
C PRO A 36 23.65 10.96 4.32
N PRO A 37 24.48 11.07 5.36
CA PRO A 37 25.92 10.91 5.22
C PRO A 37 26.25 9.55 4.59
N THR A 38 26.91 9.57 3.43
CA THR A 38 27.57 8.38 2.89
C THR A 38 28.74 8.07 3.84
N PRO A 39 28.62 7.05 4.70
CA PRO A 39 28.33 5.68 4.30
C PRO A 39 27.26 4.98 5.16
N VAL A 40 26.03 5.50 5.23
CA VAL A 40 24.92 4.74 5.84
C VAL A 40 24.37 3.67 4.88
N PRO A 41 23.91 2.50 5.38
CA PRO A 41 23.27 1.47 4.55
C PRO A 41 22.02 2.00 3.85
N ALA A 42 21.71 1.44 2.68
CA ALA A 42 20.46 1.74 1.98
C ALA A 42 19.28 1.04 2.67
N ALA A 43 18.08 1.60 2.59
CA ALA A 43 16.87 0.98 3.10
C ALA A 43 15.68 1.12 2.15
N VAL A 44 14.85 0.08 2.11
CA VAL A 44 13.50 0.12 1.57
C VAL A 44 12.52 0.04 2.73
N VAL A 45 11.51 0.90 2.73
CA VAL A 45 10.55 1.05 3.83
C VAL A 45 9.13 0.76 3.33
N THR A 46 8.42 -0.14 3.99
CA THR A 46 6.95 -0.29 3.83
C THR A 46 6.23 0.37 4.99
N MET A 47 5.15 1.09 4.69
CA MET A 47 4.29 1.79 5.64
C MET A 47 2.83 1.54 5.24
N GLY A 48 1.92 1.43 6.18
CA GLY A 48 0.53 1.16 5.86
C GLY A 48 -0.14 0.22 6.83
N ASP A 49 -1.12 -0.52 6.30
CA ASP A 49 -1.98 -1.40 7.08
C ASP A 49 -1.53 -2.86 7.13
N SER A 50 -2.46 -3.75 7.48
CA SER A 50 -2.27 -5.19 7.66
C SER A 50 -1.63 -5.87 6.45
N THR A 51 -1.94 -5.39 5.25
CA THR A 51 -1.45 -5.98 4.00
C THR A 51 0.06 -5.83 3.84
N LEU A 52 0.62 -4.66 4.14
CA LEU A 52 2.07 -4.45 4.17
C LEU A 52 2.71 -4.92 5.49
N ALA A 53 1.93 -5.06 6.57
CA ALA A 53 2.42 -5.68 7.79
C ALA A 53 2.71 -7.18 7.58
N GLY A 54 2.03 -7.83 6.63
CA GLY A 54 2.16 -9.27 6.40
C GLY A 54 1.15 -10.08 7.19
N GLU A 55 0.06 -9.46 7.64
CA GLU A 55 -1.01 -10.17 8.32
C GLU A 55 -1.55 -11.32 7.45
N GLY A 56 -1.88 -12.44 8.10
CA GLY A 56 -2.26 -13.68 7.43
C GLY A 56 -1.07 -14.53 6.98
N GLY A 57 0.15 -13.98 6.97
CA GLY A 57 1.39 -14.71 6.68
C GLY A 57 1.89 -15.60 7.83
N GLY A 58 1.39 -15.40 9.05
CA GLY A 58 1.83 -16.10 10.25
C GLY A 58 3.20 -15.64 10.76
N ASP A 59 3.76 -16.37 11.72
CA ASP A 59 5.10 -16.13 12.30
C ASP A 59 5.37 -14.68 12.74
N TYR A 60 4.38 -14.06 13.37
CA TYR A 60 4.46 -12.63 13.71
C TYR A 60 5.64 -12.29 14.62
N GLU A 61 6.25 -11.13 14.35
CA GLU A 61 7.33 -10.55 15.12
C GLU A 61 6.93 -10.42 16.60
N PRO A 62 7.80 -10.85 17.54
CA PRO A 62 7.53 -10.75 18.96
C PRO A 62 7.18 -9.32 19.36
N GLY A 63 6.07 -9.16 20.10
CA GLY A 63 5.61 -7.84 20.53
C GLY A 63 4.59 -7.19 19.60
N THR A 64 4.22 -7.82 18.47
CA THR A 64 3.22 -7.30 17.52
C THR A 64 1.96 -8.16 17.42
N ASN A 65 1.86 -9.25 18.21
CA ASN A 65 0.75 -10.21 18.21
C ASN A 65 -0.07 -10.12 19.50
N GLY A 66 -0.46 -8.89 19.83
CA GLY A 66 -1.30 -8.52 20.97
C GLY A 66 -0.53 -8.23 22.27
N GLU A 67 0.78 -8.48 22.32
CA GLU A 67 1.56 -8.14 23.51
C GLU A 67 1.57 -6.63 23.75
N GLY A 68 1.25 -6.22 24.98
CA GLY A 68 1.15 -4.80 25.32
C GLY A 68 0.05 -4.04 24.56
N GLY A 69 -0.93 -4.76 23.97
CA GLY A 69 -1.97 -4.18 23.13
C GLY A 69 -1.53 -3.86 21.70
N ASN A 70 -0.32 -4.26 21.31
CA ASN A 70 0.20 -4.06 19.98
C ASN A 70 -0.23 -5.20 19.05
N TRP A 71 -1.12 -4.90 18.11
CA TRP A 71 -1.67 -5.84 17.14
C TRP A 71 -1.17 -5.57 15.73
N CYS A 72 0.02 -4.96 15.58
CA CYS A 72 0.53 -4.63 14.25
C CYS A 72 0.72 -5.84 13.33
N HIS A 73 0.85 -7.06 13.87
CA HIS A 73 0.95 -8.31 13.09
C HIS A 73 2.00 -8.23 11.98
N ARG A 74 3.22 -7.82 12.34
CA ARG A 74 4.34 -7.81 11.39
C ARG A 74 4.81 -9.23 11.17
N SER A 75 4.82 -9.69 9.92
CA SER A 75 5.25 -11.04 9.56
C SER A 75 6.50 -11.01 8.68
N PRO A 76 7.42 -11.99 8.82
CA PRO A 76 8.48 -12.24 7.85
C PRO A 76 7.95 -12.48 6.43
N ALA A 77 6.67 -12.85 6.27
CA ALA A 77 6.03 -12.99 4.96
C ALA A 77 5.79 -11.63 4.26
N ALA A 78 5.79 -10.51 4.99
CA ALA A 78 5.44 -9.20 4.45
C ALA A 78 6.19 -8.84 3.15
N PRO A 79 5.57 -8.11 2.20
CA PRO A 79 6.14 -7.85 0.88
C PRO A 79 7.57 -7.29 0.90
N VAL A 80 7.93 -6.45 1.88
CA VAL A 80 9.28 -5.88 2.02
C VAL A 80 10.37 -6.94 2.19
N HIS A 81 10.05 -8.04 2.86
CA HIS A 81 10.98 -9.16 3.09
C HIS A 81 11.08 -10.10 1.88
N GLN A 82 10.13 -10.01 0.95
CA GLN A 82 10.08 -10.80 -0.27
C GLN A 82 10.79 -10.10 -1.45
N LEU A 83 11.21 -8.84 -1.28
CA LEU A 83 11.88 -8.09 -2.34
C LEU A 83 13.26 -8.69 -2.70
N PRO A 84 13.57 -8.85 -3.99
CA PRO A 84 14.84 -9.41 -4.48
C PRO A 84 15.98 -8.36 -4.43
N LEU A 85 16.24 -7.81 -3.23
CA LEU A 85 17.25 -6.79 -2.98
C LEU A 85 18.59 -7.40 -2.52
N PRO A 86 19.72 -6.72 -2.74
CA PRO A 86 21.00 -7.12 -2.14
C PRO A 86 20.89 -7.29 -0.61
N PRO A 87 21.68 -8.20 0.00
CA PRO A 87 21.66 -8.43 1.45
C PRO A 87 22.01 -7.19 2.30
N GLU A 88 22.78 -6.26 1.75
CA GLU A 88 23.18 -5.00 2.40
C GLU A 88 22.11 -3.90 2.40
N VAL A 89 21.00 -4.11 1.67
CA VAL A 89 19.86 -3.20 1.69
C VAL A 89 18.93 -3.62 2.82
N GLU A 90 18.74 -2.71 3.78
CA GLU A 90 17.85 -2.91 4.91
C GLU A 90 16.39 -2.93 4.45
N ARG A 91 15.60 -3.83 5.03
CA ARG A 91 14.18 -4.03 4.72
C ARG A 91 13.39 -3.68 5.96
N ILE A 92 12.77 -2.51 5.98
CA ILE A 92 12.14 -1.96 7.18
C ILE A 92 10.62 -1.99 6.99
N ASN A 93 9.93 -2.71 7.87
CA ASN A 93 8.48 -2.73 7.91
C ASN A 93 7.97 -1.83 9.05
N LEU A 94 7.35 -0.70 8.69
CA LEU A 94 6.65 0.17 9.64
C LEU A 94 5.14 -0.05 9.62
N ALA A 95 4.63 -0.85 8.67
CA ALA A 95 3.20 -1.12 8.54
C ALA A 95 2.65 -1.83 9.78
N CYS A 96 1.35 -1.68 10.00
CA CYS A 96 0.69 -2.15 11.21
C CYS A 96 -0.78 -2.46 10.90
N SER A 97 -1.26 -3.62 11.30
CA SER A 97 -2.66 -4.02 11.09
C SER A 97 -3.68 -3.06 11.71
N GLY A 98 -4.81 -2.91 11.01
CA GLY A 98 -5.98 -2.15 11.47
C GLY A 98 -5.85 -0.63 11.38
N VAL A 99 -4.70 -0.11 10.96
CA VAL A 99 -4.45 1.33 10.95
C VAL A 99 -5.14 2.02 9.78
N LYS A 100 -5.44 3.30 9.97
CA LYS A 100 -6.03 4.21 8.99
C LYS A 100 -5.01 5.25 8.56
N ALA A 101 -5.29 5.97 7.47
CA ALA A 101 -4.37 6.96 6.91
C ALA A 101 -3.81 7.98 7.93
N PRO A 102 -4.57 8.50 8.93
CA PRO A 102 -4.03 9.43 9.92
C PRO A 102 -2.88 8.88 10.78
N LEU A 103 -2.83 7.56 11.04
CA LEU A 103 -1.72 6.96 11.79
C LEU A 103 -0.49 6.74 10.91
N VAL A 104 -0.67 6.62 9.59
CA VAL A 104 0.44 6.60 8.64
C VAL A 104 1.09 7.98 8.53
N GLY A 105 0.27 9.05 8.54
CA GLY A 105 0.72 10.44 8.53
C GLY A 105 1.24 10.96 9.88
N LEU A 106 1.52 12.26 9.96
CA LEU A 106 2.03 12.93 11.16
C LEU A 106 0.92 13.17 12.20
N GLY A 107 1.30 13.30 13.47
CA GLY A 107 0.38 13.55 14.59
C GLY A 107 -0.28 12.29 15.16
N GLY A 108 -0.61 11.32 14.30
CA GLY A 108 -1.05 9.97 14.68
C GLY A 108 -2.16 9.91 15.74
N ASP A 109 -2.32 8.74 16.36
CA ASP A 109 -3.04 8.58 17.63
C ASP A 109 -2.00 8.32 18.74
N PRO A 110 -1.83 9.24 19.71
CA PRO A 110 -0.91 9.04 20.83
C PRO A 110 -1.24 7.83 21.72
N ALA A 111 -2.47 7.31 21.65
CA ALA A 111 -2.88 6.10 22.35
C ALA A 111 -2.51 4.82 21.59
N HIS A 112 -2.16 4.90 20.31
CA HIS A 112 -1.71 3.75 19.54
C HIS A 112 -0.33 3.30 20.05
N PRO A 113 -0.11 1.99 20.33
CA PRO A 113 1.12 1.49 20.98
C PRO A 113 2.42 1.90 20.30
N GLU A 114 2.41 2.11 18.99
CA GLU A 114 3.57 2.48 18.19
C GLU A 114 3.55 3.91 17.62
N GLY A 115 2.48 4.67 17.88
CA GLY A 115 2.33 6.04 17.37
C GLY A 115 2.31 6.15 15.83
N SER A 116 2.75 7.30 15.32
CA SER A 116 2.76 7.63 13.89
C SER A 116 3.85 6.87 13.12
N GLN A 117 3.50 6.30 11.97
CA GLN A 117 4.50 5.67 11.09
C GLN A 117 5.40 6.72 10.42
N ALA A 118 4.89 7.91 10.10
CA ALA A 118 5.71 9.01 9.57
C ALA A 118 6.79 9.46 10.56
N GLU A 119 6.48 9.50 11.86
CA GLU A 119 7.49 9.80 12.90
C GLU A 119 8.55 8.68 13.01
N GLN A 120 8.14 7.42 12.86
CA GLN A 120 9.07 6.29 12.77
C GLN A 120 9.95 6.39 11.51
N LEU A 121 9.38 6.79 10.37
CA LEU A 121 10.13 7.02 9.13
C LEU A 121 11.18 8.10 9.30
N ALA A 122 10.90 9.18 10.03
CA ALA A 122 11.90 10.21 10.34
C ALA A 122 13.13 9.59 11.04
N SER A 123 12.88 8.72 12.03
CA SER A 123 13.94 8.00 12.76
C SER A 123 14.69 6.98 11.89
N VAL A 124 14.06 6.47 10.83
CA VAL A 124 14.70 5.61 9.82
C VAL A 124 15.58 6.46 8.90
N ALA A 125 15.06 7.58 8.40
CA ALA A 125 15.75 8.49 7.49
C ALA A 125 17.03 9.10 8.11
N ASP A 126 17.08 9.24 9.43
CA ASP A 126 18.29 9.66 10.17
C ASP A 126 19.41 8.60 10.21
N ARG A 127 19.07 7.32 10.03
CA ARG A 127 19.98 6.17 10.20
C ARG A 127 20.34 5.46 8.91
N TYR A 128 19.48 5.55 7.91
CA TYR A 128 19.60 4.84 6.64
C TYR A 128 19.43 5.80 5.48
N ARG A 129 19.98 5.43 4.31
CA ARG A 129 19.67 6.07 3.04
C ARG A 129 18.43 5.39 2.45
N VAL A 130 17.26 5.96 2.68
CA VAL A 130 15.99 5.45 2.16
C VAL A 130 15.95 5.63 0.65
N THR A 131 15.77 4.54 -0.10
CA THR A 131 15.67 4.58 -1.57
C THR A 131 14.24 4.43 -2.06
N ASP A 132 13.42 3.70 -1.32
CA ASP A 132 12.05 3.40 -1.71
C ASP A 132 11.15 3.40 -0.47
N ILE A 133 10.00 4.04 -0.60
CA ILE A 133 8.92 4.06 0.39
C ILE A 133 7.67 3.54 -0.31
N VAL A 134 7.10 2.47 0.21
CA VAL A 134 5.87 1.88 -0.29
C VAL A 134 4.78 2.07 0.75
N VAL A 135 3.67 2.69 0.34
CA VAL A 135 2.52 2.99 1.20
C VAL A 135 1.30 2.23 0.72
N GLN A 136 0.63 1.52 1.63
CA GLN A 136 -0.67 0.88 1.38
C GLN A 136 -1.60 1.14 2.56
N VAL A 137 -2.54 2.08 2.37
CA VAL A 137 -3.52 2.45 3.40
C VAL A 137 -4.80 2.97 2.75
N GLY A 138 -5.91 2.96 3.46
CA GLY A 138 -7.20 3.48 3.01
C GLY A 138 -8.35 2.49 3.09
N ALA A 139 -8.09 1.18 3.03
CA ALA A 139 -9.15 0.17 3.17
C ALA A 139 -9.88 0.25 4.53
N ASN A 140 -9.15 0.65 5.59
CA ASN A 140 -9.67 0.79 6.95
C ASN A 140 -10.32 2.16 7.23
N ASP A 141 -10.21 3.13 6.32
CA ASP A 141 -10.81 4.46 6.45
C ASP A 141 -12.34 4.40 6.23
N ASP A 142 -12.89 5.20 5.30
CA ASP A 142 -14.31 5.21 4.98
C ASP A 142 -14.82 3.96 4.25
N PRO A 143 -14.04 3.28 3.38
CA PRO A 143 -14.42 1.98 2.81
C PRO A 143 -14.76 0.96 3.91
N ASN A 144 -14.02 1.01 5.03
CA ASN A 144 -14.17 0.14 6.18
C ASN A 144 -14.30 -1.33 5.73
N PHE A 145 -13.30 -1.79 4.99
CA PHE A 145 -13.38 -3.01 4.19
C PHE A 145 -13.68 -4.24 5.06
N ALA A 146 -13.08 -4.36 6.24
CA ALA A 146 -13.37 -5.44 7.18
C ALA A 146 -14.85 -5.47 7.62
N ALA A 147 -15.43 -4.32 7.99
CA ALA A 147 -16.85 -4.24 8.35
C ALA A 147 -17.76 -4.52 7.13
N THR A 148 -17.34 -4.09 5.94
CA THR A 148 -18.02 -4.39 4.68
C THR A 148 -18.05 -5.89 4.41
N MET A 149 -16.92 -6.58 4.53
CA MET A 149 -16.85 -8.04 4.39
C MET A 149 -17.70 -8.76 5.46
N ASN A 150 -17.65 -8.31 6.72
CA ASN A 150 -18.48 -8.88 7.79
C ASN A 150 -19.98 -8.72 7.52
N ARG A 151 -20.42 -7.61 6.92
CA ARG A 151 -21.82 -7.41 6.51
C ARG A 151 -22.24 -8.45 5.45
N CYS A 152 -21.34 -8.79 4.54
CA CYS A 152 -21.57 -9.83 3.53
C CYS A 152 -21.64 -11.24 4.13
N ILE A 153 -20.78 -11.54 5.11
CA ILE A 153 -20.87 -12.79 5.89
C ILE A 153 -22.21 -12.87 6.61
N SER A 154 -22.66 -11.79 7.25
CA SER A 154 -23.96 -11.75 7.93
C SER A 154 -25.12 -11.97 6.96
N ALA A 155 -25.12 -11.30 5.79
CA ALA A 155 -26.13 -11.49 4.76
C ALA A 155 -26.19 -12.94 4.25
N TRP A 156 -25.04 -13.60 4.09
CA TRP A 156 -24.98 -15.03 3.76
C TRP A 156 -25.54 -15.89 4.90
N ALA A 157 -25.11 -15.65 6.15
CA ALA A 157 -25.51 -16.45 7.32
C ALA A 157 -27.02 -16.37 7.58
N GLU A 158 -27.60 -15.18 7.40
CA GLU A 158 -29.04 -14.92 7.52
C GLU A 158 -29.86 -15.44 6.33
N ARG A 159 -29.19 -15.90 5.26
CA ARG A 159 -29.80 -16.29 3.99
C ARG A 159 -30.67 -15.18 3.42
N ALA A 160 -30.16 -13.95 3.48
CA ALA A 160 -30.86 -12.77 3.02
C ALA A 160 -31.26 -12.92 1.53
N PRO A 161 -32.48 -12.53 1.12
CA PRO A 161 -32.90 -12.59 -0.29
C PRO A 161 -32.05 -11.74 -1.24
N GLN A 162 -31.38 -10.71 -0.70
CA GLN A 162 -30.44 -9.83 -1.36
C GLN A 162 -29.14 -9.85 -0.57
N GLY A 163 -28.00 -9.88 -1.27
CA GLY A 163 -26.68 -9.83 -0.66
C GLY A 163 -26.34 -8.46 -0.06
N CYS A 164 -25.21 -8.35 0.62
CA CYS A 164 -24.72 -7.06 1.12
C CYS A 164 -24.49 -6.04 -0.01
N ALA A 165 -24.11 -6.53 -1.19
CA ALA A 165 -23.65 -5.71 -2.31
C ALA A 165 -24.74 -4.75 -2.79
N ASP A 166 -26.01 -5.17 -2.77
CA ASP A 166 -27.13 -4.34 -3.21
C ASP A 166 -27.22 -3.03 -2.42
N GLN A 167 -26.95 -3.08 -1.12
CA GLN A 167 -26.97 -1.90 -0.25
C GLN A 167 -25.65 -1.10 -0.33
N LEU A 168 -24.54 -1.79 -0.56
CA LEU A 168 -23.21 -1.19 -0.60
C LEU A 168 -22.91 -0.46 -1.92
N ARG A 169 -23.48 -0.92 -3.04
CA ARG A 169 -23.23 -0.35 -4.38
C ARG A 169 -23.50 1.16 -4.42
N ASP A 170 -24.57 1.62 -3.78
CA ASP A 170 -24.97 3.03 -3.81
C ASP A 170 -24.05 3.93 -2.97
N GLU A 171 -23.44 3.39 -1.91
CA GLU A 171 -22.60 4.15 -0.97
C GLU A 171 -21.09 3.98 -1.20
N TRP A 172 -20.67 2.99 -1.98
CA TRP A 172 -19.27 2.60 -2.10
C TRP A 172 -18.39 3.72 -2.66
N ASP A 173 -18.84 4.35 -3.75
CA ASP A 173 -18.10 5.44 -4.39
C ASP A 173 -17.91 6.62 -3.43
N GLU A 174 -18.96 7.00 -2.70
CA GLU A 174 -18.86 8.08 -1.71
C GLU A 174 -17.90 7.73 -0.56
N ARG A 175 -17.82 6.46 -0.16
CA ARG A 175 -16.85 6.00 0.85
C ARG A 175 -15.42 6.11 0.31
N VAL A 176 -15.17 5.68 -0.92
CA VAL A 176 -13.86 5.83 -1.57
C VAL A 176 -13.47 7.31 -1.71
N ASP A 177 -14.42 8.17 -2.11
CA ASP A 177 -14.20 9.61 -2.26
C ASP A 177 -13.83 10.28 -0.93
N ARG A 178 -14.41 9.84 0.20
CA ARG A 178 -14.05 10.35 1.53
C ARG A 178 -12.72 9.84 2.07
N MET A 179 -12.30 8.64 1.65
CA MET A 179 -10.99 8.08 2.00
C MET A 179 -9.84 8.76 1.26
N THR A 180 -10.03 9.04 -0.04
CA THR A 180 -9.00 9.60 -0.92
C THR A 180 -8.25 10.80 -0.33
N PRO A 181 -8.90 11.88 0.17
CA PRO A 181 -8.17 13.02 0.74
C PRO A 181 -7.36 12.65 1.99
N LYS A 182 -7.80 11.69 2.80
CA LYS A 182 -7.06 11.26 4.00
C LYS A 182 -5.76 10.55 3.62
N VAL A 183 -5.80 9.73 2.57
CA VAL A 183 -4.59 9.09 2.01
C VAL A 183 -3.66 10.14 1.41
N VAL A 184 -4.19 11.12 0.68
CA VAL A 184 -3.38 12.24 0.16
C VAL A 184 -2.67 12.99 1.28
N ASP A 185 -3.35 13.29 2.37
CA ASP A 185 -2.75 13.99 3.52
C ASP A 185 -1.65 13.15 4.17
N ALA A 186 -1.86 11.85 4.38
CA ALA A 186 -0.83 10.95 4.90
C ALA A 186 0.41 10.88 3.98
N LEU A 187 0.21 10.83 2.65
CA LEU A 187 1.32 10.83 1.69
C LEU A 187 2.07 12.17 1.66
N ARG A 188 1.37 13.30 1.84
CA ARG A 188 2.01 14.62 2.00
C ARG A 188 2.83 14.71 3.27
N ASP A 189 2.37 14.08 4.36
CA ASP A 189 3.13 13.99 5.60
C ASP A 189 4.40 13.15 5.43
N VAL A 190 4.33 12.03 4.70
CA VAL A 190 5.52 11.25 4.32
C VAL A 190 6.51 12.11 3.53
N ARG A 191 6.06 12.86 2.52
CA ARG A 191 6.92 13.80 1.76
C ARG A 191 7.52 14.87 2.68
N THR A 192 6.74 15.38 3.62
CA THR A 192 7.17 16.39 4.60
C THR A 192 8.28 15.86 5.50
N VAL A 193 8.12 14.64 6.04
CA VAL A 193 9.14 13.97 6.87
C VAL A 193 10.44 13.79 6.09
N MET A 194 10.36 13.30 4.85
CA MET A 194 11.55 13.08 4.02
C MET A 194 12.26 14.41 3.70
N SER A 195 11.51 15.46 3.40
CA SER A 195 12.08 16.81 3.19
C SER A 195 12.74 17.36 4.47
N GLN A 196 12.13 17.16 5.64
CA GLN A 196 12.74 17.54 6.93
C GLN A 196 14.03 16.76 7.23
N ALA A 197 14.11 15.50 6.76
CA ALA A 197 15.31 14.68 6.79
C ALA A 197 16.32 15.01 5.66
N ARG A 198 16.09 16.10 4.90
CA ARG A 198 16.93 16.60 3.80
C ARG A 198 17.04 15.67 2.59
N TYR A 199 16.00 14.87 2.32
CA TYR A 199 15.86 14.17 1.05
C TYR A 199 15.19 15.07 0.02
N ALA A 200 15.79 15.16 -1.17
CA ALA A 200 15.11 15.69 -2.33
C ALA A 200 14.14 14.63 -2.90
N PRO A 201 13.08 15.03 -3.65
CA PRO A 201 12.15 14.07 -4.26
C PRO A 201 12.81 13.02 -5.15
N GLU A 202 13.96 13.33 -5.76
CA GLU A 202 14.74 12.41 -6.59
C GLU A 202 15.63 11.43 -5.81
N ASP A 203 15.79 11.61 -4.50
CA ASP A 203 16.63 10.72 -3.67
C ASP A 203 15.93 9.39 -3.33
N TYR A 204 14.60 9.35 -3.43
CA TYR A 204 13.79 8.17 -3.13
C TYR A 204 12.54 8.08 -4.01
N THR A 205 12.05 6.86 -4.19
CA THR A 205 10.76 6.60 -4.83
C THR A 205 9.66 6.53 -3.78
N LEU A 206 8.55 7.25 -3.99
CA LEU A 206 7.30 7.03 -3.24
C LEU A 206 6.33 6.23 -4.12
N THR A 207 5.89 5.08 -3.63
CA THR A 207 4.95 4.19 -4.32
C THR A 207 3.71 3.99 -3.46
N VAL A 208 2.52 4.09 -4.05
CA VAL A 208 1.26 3.66 -3.46
C VAL A 208 0.87 2.32 -4.06
N GLN A 209 0.64 1.32 -3.22
CA GLN A 209 0.19 0.00 -3.62
C GLN A 209 -1.31 -0.16 -3.29
N SER A 210 -2.09 -0.70 -4.22
CA SER A 210 -3.51 -0.99 -4.02
C SER A 210 -3.74 -2.38 -3.42
N TYR A 211 -5.00 -2.79 -3.27
CA TYR A 211 -5.40 -4.06 -2.65
C TYR A 211 -5.83 -5.08 -3.69
N ALA A 212 -5.60 -6.37 -3.40
CA ALA A 212 -6.13 -7.47 -4.19
C ALA A 212 -7.49 -7.95 -3.65
N SER A 213 -8.34 -8.51 -4.52
CA SER A 213 -9.60 -9.11 -4.10
C SER A 213 -9.34 -10.45 -3.40
N PRO A 214 -9.77 -10.63 -2.13
CA PRO A 214 -9.50 -11.86 -1.42
C PRO A 214 -10.49 -12.99 -1.72
N VAL A 215 -11.62 -12.67 -2.35
CA VAL A 215 -12.68 -13.62 -2.72
C VAL A 215 -13.16 -13.34 -4.16
N GLY A 216 -13.63 -14.38 -4.84
CA GLY A 216 -14.12 -14.32 -6.21
C GLY A 216 -15.46 -15.06 -6.40
N PRO A 217 -16.23 -14.77 -7.45
CA PRO A 217 -17.51 -15.43 -7.72
C PRO A 217 -17.36 -16.89 -8.15
N ASP A 218 -16.14 -17.31 -8.49
CA ASP A 218 -15.83 -18.64 -9.01
C ASP A 218 -15.65 -19.69 -7.89
N VAL A 219 -15.81 -19.28 -6.62
CA VAL A 219 -15.80 -20.17 -5.44
C VAL A 219 -16.89 -21.25 -5.57
N PRO A 220 -16.53 -22.55 -5.47
CA PRO A 220 -17.48 -23.65 -5.53
C PRO A 220 -18.55 -23.54 -4.42
N PRO A 221 -19.84 -23.84 -4.70
CA PRO A 221 -20.92 -23.73 -3.72
C PRO A 221 -20.68 -24.49 -2.42
N GLU A 222 -19.98 -25.63 -2.48
CA GLU A 222 -19.64 -26.43 -1.30
C GLU A 222 -18.63 -25.76 -0.36
N SER A 223 -17.88 -24.76 -0.83
CA SER A 223 -16.93 -23.97 -0.03
C SER A 223 -17.59 -22.73 0.60
N GLN A 224 -18.82 -22.42 0.21
CA GLN A 224 -19.59 -21.32 0.79
C GLN A 224 -20.18 -21.74 2.15
N ASN A 225 -19.33 -21.78 3.18
CA ASN A 225 -19.68 -22.23 4.52
C ASN A 225 -18.72 -21.64 5.57
N LEU A 226 -18.99 -21.87 6.86
CA LEU A 226 -18.20 -21.34 8.01
C LEU A 226 -16.82 -22.01 8.20
N SER A 227 -16.44 -22.95 7.34
CA SER A 227 -15.08 -23.52 7.26
C SER A 227 -14.37 -23.10 5.98
N GLY A 228 -14.97 -22.20 5.20
CA GLY A 228 -14.44 -21.69 3.94
C GLY A 228 -14.77 -20.21 3.77
N CYS A 229 -15.62 -19.90 2.79
CA CYS A 229 -15.91 -18.54 2.36
C CYS A 229 -17.42 -18.28 2.43
N PRO A 230 -17.96 -17.93 3.61
CA PRO A 230 -19.40 -17.77 3.85
C PRO A 230 -19.93 -16.47 3.21
N TYR A 231 -19.94 -16.41 1.89
CA TYR A 231 -20.41 -15.27 1.10
C TYR A 231 -21.41 -15.74 0.04
N GLN A 232 -22.34 -14.85 -0.32
CA GLN A 232 -23.16 -15.06 -1.51
C GLN A 232 -22.31 -14.84 -2.76
N THR A 233 -22.57 -15.60 -3.83
CA THR A 233 -21.83 -15.47 -5.10
C THR A 233 -21.87 -14.04 -5.66
N ASP A 234 -23.02 -13.38 -5.60
CA ASP A 234 -23.19 -12.02 -6.11
C ASP A 234 -22.42 -10.97 -5.27
N ASP A 235 -22.28 -11.21 -3.97
CA ASP A 235 -21.45 -10.38 -3.10
C ASP A 235 -19.96 -10.52 -3.45
N MET A 236 -19.48 -11.75 -3.63
CA MET A 236 -18.09 -11.98 -4.07
C MET A 236 -17.82 -11.40 -5.46
N ARG A 237 -18.80 -11.50 -6.37
CA ARG A 237 -18.73 -10.85 -7.68
C ARG A 237 -18.55 -9.35 -7.54
N TRP A 238 -19.38 -8.71 -6.72
CA TRP A 238 -19.30 -7.28 -6.47
C TRP A 238 -17.96 -6.87 -5.85
N VAL A 239 -17.45 -7.64 -4.87
CA VAL A 239 -16.15 -7.36 -4.26
C VAL A 239 -15.03 -7.36 -5.31
N ARG A 240 -14.94 -8.43 -6.12
CA ARG A 240 -13.90 -8.60 -7.15
C ARG A 240 -14.03 -7.63 -8.31
N GLU A 241 -15.23 -7.44 -8.85
CA GLU A 241 -15.45 -6.71 -10.11
C GLU A 241 -15.77 -5.23 -9.89
N THR A 242 -16.09 -4.80 -8.67
CA THR A 242 -16.50 -3.42 -8.38
C THR A 242 -15.80 -2.85 -7.15
N ALA A 243 -15.94 -3.45 -5.98
CA ALA A 243 -15.51 -2.81 -4.74
C ALA A 243 -13.99 -2.56 -4.71
N VAL A 244 -13.20 -3.60 -5.00
CA VAL A 244 -11.73 -3.53 -5.00
C VAL A 244 -11.19 -2.67 -6.16
N PRO A 245 -11.68 -2.81 -7.41
CA PRO A 245 -11.30 -1.90 -8.48
C PRO A 245 -11.60 -0.42 -8.19
N ARG A 246 -12.77 -0.10 -7.59
CA ARG A 246 -13.11 1.29 -7.21
C ARG A 246 -12.24 1.81 -6.07
N LEU A 247 -11.90 0.96 -5.11
CA LEU A 247 -10.93 1.29 -4.07
C LEU A 247 -9.55 1.60 -4.67
N SER A 248 -9.09 0.74 -5.58
CA SER A 248 -7.81 0.93 -6.31
C SER A 248 -7.78 2.26 -7.07
N GLU A 249 -8.87 2.59 -7.76
CA GLU A 249 -9.02 3.88 -8.47
C GLU A 249 -8.89 5.10 -7.54
N GLY A 250 -9.48 5.05 -6.34
CA GLY A 250 -9.32 6.10 -5.33
C GLY A 250 -7.86 6.26 -4.88
N LEU A 251 -7.16 5.15 -4.66
CA LEU A 251 -5.73 5.17 -4.30
C LEU A 251 -4.83 5.66 -5.44
N ARG A 252 -5.17 5.31 -6.68
CA ARG A 252 -4.51 5.82 -7.89
C ARG A 252 -4.64 7.34 -7.98
N SER A 253 -5.84 7.85 -7.73
CA SER A 253 -6.09 9.29 -7.64
C SER A 253 -5.31 9.96 -6.51
N ALA A 254 -5.21 9.32 -5.34
CA ALA A 254 -4.40 9.84 -4.23
C ALA A 254 -2.90 9.89 -4.59
N ALA A 255 -2.36 8.83 -5.21
CA ALA A 255 -0.97 8.76 -5.65
C ALA A 255 -0.63 9.86 -6.67
N ALA A 256 -1.49 10.06 -7.67
CA ALA A 256 -1.31 11.09 -8.69
C ALA A 256 -1.29 12.51 -8.11
N GLN A 257 -2.08 12.79 -7.06
CA GLN A 257 -2.13 14.11 -6.41
C GLN A 257 -0.84 14.49 -5.66
N VAL A 258 0.04 13.52 -5.39
CA VAL A 258 1.32 13.72 -4.69
C VAL A 258 2.54 13.29 -5.52
N ASP A 259 2.33 13.06 -6.81
CA ASP A 259 3.36 12.58 -7.74
C ASP A 259 4.08 11.33 -7.20
N ALA A 260 3.28 10.37 -6.73
CA ALA A 260 3.74 9.05 -6.33
C ALA A 260 3.46 8.04 -7.45
N ARG A 261 4.34 7.03 -7.56
CA ARG A 261 4.10 5.88 -8.42
C ARG A 261 2.92 5.06 -7.89
N PHE A 262 2.24 4.34 -8.76
CA PHE A 262 1.08 3.53 -8.38
C PHE A 262 1.20 2.09 -8.87
N LEU A 263 1.00 1.13 -7.95
CA LEU A 263 0.99 -0.30 -8.25
C LEU A 263 -0.40 -0.88 -7.94
N ASP A 264 -1.10 -1.31 -8.98
CA ASP A 264 -2.44 -1.86 -8.87
C ASP A 264 -2.42 -3.38 -8.64
N LEU A 265 -2.89 -3.82 -7.48
CA LEU A 265 -3.12 -5.23 -7.13
C LEU A 265 -4.56 -5.69 -7.34
N SER A 266 -5.48 -4.84 -7.85
CA SER A 266 -6.92 -5.13 -7.92
C SER A 266 -7.25 -6.43 -8.64
N ARG A 267 -6.40 -6.83 -9.60
CA ARG A 267 -6.51 -8.07 -10.38
C ARG A 267 -5.50 -9.15 -9.98
N ALA A 268 -4.59 -8.86 -9.07
CA ALA A 268 -3.49 -9.76 -8.71
C ALA A 268 -3.99 -11.12 -8.22
N GLY A 269 -5.00 -11.13 -7.35
CA GLY A 269 -5.53 -12.37 -6.76
C GLY A 269 -6.43 -13.21 -7.66
N THR A 270 -6.72 -12.80 -8.91
CA THR A 270 -7.67 -13.53 -9.78
C THR A 270 -7.21 -14.97 -10.02
N GLY A 271 -8.08 -15.93 -9.73
CA GLY A 271 -7.79 -17.37 -9.84
C GLY A 271 -7.09 -17.95 -8.62
N HIS A 272 -6.71 -17.11 -7.66
CA HIS A 272 -6.02 -17.49 -6.43
C HIS A 272 -6.73 -16.94 -5.19
N GLU A 273 -7.96 -16.46 -5.33
CA GLU A 273 -8.77 -15.99 -4.20
C GLU A 273 -9.05 -17.13 -3.20
N ALA A 274 -9.42 -16.78 -1.96
CA ALA A 274 -9.78 -17.76 -0.94
C ALA A 274 -10.92 -18.68 -1.43
N CYS A 275 -10.79 -19.96 -1.12
CA CYS A 275 -11.73 -21.02 -1.51
C CYS A 275 -11.82 -21.39 -3.00
N THR A 276 -10.96 -20.84 -3.87
CA THR A 276 -10.92 -21.19 -5.30
C THR A 276 -10.61 -22.68 -5.52
N ASP A 277 -9.83 -23.31 -4.63
CA ASP A 277 -9.49 -24.75 -4.72
C ASP A 277 -10.62 -25.68 -4.23
N GLY A 278 -11.76 -25.13 -3.82
CA GLY A 278 -12.85 -25.95 -3.30
C GLY A 278 -12.50 -26.57 -1.94
N LYS A 279 -12.56 -27.90 -1.83
CA LYS A 279 -12.23 -28.62 -0.59
C LYS A 279 -10.75 -28.97 -0.54
N VAL A 280 -10.01 -28.27 0.31
CA VAL A 280 -8.60 -28.58 0.62
C VAL A 280 -8.52 -29.27 1.98
N PRO A 281 -8.03 -30.52 2.07
CA PRO A 281 -7.78 -31.18 3.34
C PRO A 281 -6.69 -30.46 4.15
N PRO A 282 -6.76 -30.48 5.50
CA PRO A 282 -5.72 -29.87 6.34
C PRO A 282 -4.32 -30.39 6.01
N GLY A 283 -3.36 -29.46 5.87
CA GLY A 283 -1.95 -29.78 5.58
C GLY A 283 -1.64 -30.16 4.13
N GLN A 284 -2.63 -30.08 3.23
CA GLN A 284 -2.38 -30.17 1.79
C GLN A 284 -2.00 -28.80 1.21
N PRO A 285 -1.15 -28.76 0.18
CA PRO A 285 -0.88 -27.52 -0.54
C PRO A 285 -2.15 -27.01 -1.21
N THR A 286 -2.21 -25.70 -1.38
CA THR A 286 -3.29 -24.97 -2.05
C THR A 286 -2.65 -23.90 -2.94
N ASP A 287 -3.29 -23.61 -4.06
CA ASP A 287 -2.95 -22.51 -4.95
C ASP A 287 -3.62 -21.19 -4.49
N GLU A 288 -4.37 -21.21 -3.39
CA GLU A 288 -4.98 -20.02 -2.78
C GLU A 288 -3.90 -19.10 -2.21
N TRP A 289 -4.02 -17.80 -2.49
CA TRP A 289 -3.13 -16.75 -1.98
C TRP A 289 -3.70 -16.02 -0.77
N PHE A 290 -4.94 -16.32 -0.40
CA PHE A 290 -5.62 -15.71 0.72
C PHE A 290 -6.08 -16.78 1.70
N ASN A 291 -6.03 -16.44 2.98
CA ASN A 291 -6.62 -17.26 4.02
C ASN A 291 -8.15 -17.31 3.84
N ARG A 292 -8.72 -18.49 4.08
CA ARG A 292 -10.16 -18.65 4.25
C ARG A 292 -10.61 -18.01 5.57
N LEU A 293 -11.89 -18.14 5.92
CA LEU A 293 -12.35 -17.80 7.26
C LEU A 293 -11.48 -18.52 8.30
N THR A 294 -10.72 -17.74 9.06
CA THR A 294 -9.72 -18.24 10.01
C THR A 294 -10.14 -17.80 11.40
N VAL A 295 -10.20 -18.77 12.32
CA VAL A 295 -10.61 -18.54 13.70
C VAL A 295 -9.53 -19.07 14.63
N ASP A 296 -8.91 -18.18 15.39
CA ASP A 296 -8.08 -18.53 16.53
C ASP A 296 -9.00 -18.90 17.71
N TRP A 297 -9.28 -20.19 17.82
CA TRP A 297 -10.11 -20.75 18.89
C TRP A 297 -9.49 -20.61 20.27
N GLU A 298 -8.17 -20.46 20.36
CA GLU A 298 -7.49 -20.24 21.64
C GLU A 298 -7.69 -18.80 22.09
N ALA A 299 -7.55 -17.82 21.18
CA ALA A 299 -7.78 -16.41 21.46
C ALA A 299 -9.18 -16.15 22.04
N LEU A 300 -10.20 -16.91 21.62
CA LEU A 300 -11.57 -16.78 22.15
C LEU A 300 -11.71 -17.09 23.64
N LYS A 301 -10.71 -17.72 24.26
CA LYS A 301 -10.69 -18.00 25.71
C LYS A 301 -10.23 -16.81 26.55
N TYR A 302 -9.70 -15.77 25.92
CA TYR A 302 -9.11 -14.60 26.58
C TYR A 302 -9.85 -13.33 26.15
N GLU A 303 -10.40 -12.58 27.11
CA GLU A 303 -11.23 -11.39 26.81
C GLU A 303 -10.50 -10.34 25.97
N ASP A 304 -9.20 -10.16 26.20
CA ASP A 304 -8.35 -9.21 25.52
C ASP A 304 -7.96 -9.65 24.10
N ARG A 305 -8.01 -10.94 23.79
CA ARG A 305 -7.68 -11.49 22.45
C ARG A 305 -8.91 -11.85 21.62
N ALA A 306 -10.04 -12.14 22.25
CA ALA A 306 -11.26 -12.56 21.55
C ALA A 306 -11.70 -11.59 20.42
N PRO A 307 -11.59 -10.25 20.55
CA PRO A 307 -11.91 -9.32 19.45
C PRO A 307 -11.04 -9.51 18.20
N HIS A 308 -9.87 -10.12 18.34
CA HIS A 308 -8.87 -10.36 17.29
C HIS A 308 -8.88 -11.81 16.78
N ALA A 309 -9.79 -12.67 17.26
CA ALA A 309 -9.78 -14.09 16.95
C ALA A 309 -10.02 -14.42 15.46
N MET A 310 -10.48 -13.46 14.66
CA MET A 310 -10.73 -13.66 13.23
C MET A 310 -9.89 -12.73 12.34
N GLN A 311 -8.92 -12.03 12.92
CA GLN A 311 -8.20 -10.92 12.27
C GLN A 311 -7.52 -11.34 10.96
N GLU A 312 -6.99 -12.56 10.91
CA GLU A 312 -6.28 -13.10 9.74
C GLU A 312 -7.20 -13.52 8.58
N SER A 313 -8.52 -13.54 8.79
CA SER A 313 -9.47 -14.00 7.78
C SER A 313 -9.36 -13.15 6.51
N PHE A 314 -9.24 -13.81 5.35
CA PHE A 314 -9.20 -13.16 4.03
C PHE A 314 -8.03 -12.20 3.80
N HIS A 315 -7.03 -12.19 4.68
CA HIS A 315 -5.73 -11.61 4.37
C HIS A 315 -4.93 -12.55 3.45
N ALA A 316 -3.93 -12.00 2.78
CA ALA A 316 -3.01 -12.81 2.01
C ALA A 316 -2.23 -13.76 2.94
N ASN A 317 -2.05 -15.00 2.51
CA ASN A 317 -1.17 -15.95 3.19
C ASN A 317 0.28 -15.75 2.72
N ALA A 318 1.21 -16.56 3.23
CA ALA A 318 2.61 -16.44 2.87
C ALA A 318 2.88 -16.55 1.36
N THR A 319 2.12 -17.39 0.64
CA THR A 319 2.23 -17.51 -0.84
C THR A 319 1.75 -16.24 -1.52
N GLY A 320 0.60 -15.68 -1.11
CA GLY A 320 0.09 -14.43 -1.65
C GLY A 320 1.04 -13.25 -1.43
N HIS A 321 1.58 -13.11 -0.21
CA HIS A 321 2.57 -12.07 0.07
C HIS A 321 3.86 -12.24 -0.75
N ALA A 322 4.32 -13.46 -0.99
CA ALA A 322 5.46 -13.73 -1.88
C ALA A 322 5.20 -13.25 -3.31
N GLN A 323 4.00 -13.48 -3.84
CA GLN A 323 3.61 -13.02 -5.17
C GLN A 323 3.48 -11.49 -5.24
N PHE A 324 2.88 -10.86 -4.23
CA PHE A 324 2.80 -9.40 -4.17
C PHE A 324 4.19 -8.76 -4.07
N GLY A 325 5.07 -9.33 -3.24
CA GLY A 325 6.46 -8.90 -3.10
C GLY A 325 7.28 -9.06 -4.38
N ARG A 326 7.06 -10.13 -5.16
CA ARG A 326 7.68 -10.29 -6.49
C ARG A 326 7.28 -9.15 -7.41
N CYS A 327 5.98 -8.93 -7.60
CA CYS A 327 5.49 -7.89 -8.51
C CYS A 327 5.96 -6.49 -8.07
N LEU A 328 5.90 -6.21 -6.76
CA LEU A 328 6.41 -4.97 -6.19
C LEU A 328 7.91 -4.80 -6.44
N GLY A 329 8.71 -5.85 -6.24
CA GLY A 329 10.16 -5.81 -6.48
C GLY A 329 10.51 -5.51 -7.93
N GLU A 330 9.84 -6.16 -8.88
CA GLU A 330 10.00 -5.86 -10.30
C GLU A 330 9.54 -4.44 -10.64
N PHE A 331 8.46 -3.96 -10.03
CA PHE A 331 7.97 -2.60 -10.25
C PHE A 331 8.97 -1.57 -9.74
N LEU A 332 9.48 -1.72 -8.51
CA LEU A 332 10.47 -0.81 -7.93
C LEU A 332 11.76 -0.75 -8.77
N ALA A 333 12.19 -1.88 -9.34
CA ALA A 333 13.34 -1.93 -10.25
C ALA A 333 13.07 -1.27 -11.62
N GLY A 334 11.80 -1.15 -12.03
CA GLY A 334 11.36 -0.50 -13.24
C GLY A 334 11.27 1.03 -13.14
N ARG A 335 10.90 1.67 -14.26
CA ARG A 335 10.72 3.14 -14.36
C ARG A 335 9.28 3.58 -14.57
N GLU A 336 8.37 2.63 -14.65
CA GLU A 336 6.96 2.89 -14.94
C GLU A 336 6.31 3.66 -13.78
N GLN A 337 5.54 4.68 -14.13
CA GLN A 337 4.79 5.46 -13.14
C GLN A 337 3.60 4.69 -12.60
N THR A 338 2.95 3.91 -13.46
CA THR A 338 1.84 3.04 -13.08
C THR A 338 2.02 1.64 -13.66
N ALA A 339 1.61 0.62 -12.91
CA ALA A 339 1.54 -0.75 -13.38
C ALA A 339 0.41 -1.52 -12.68
N VAL A 340 -0.03 -2.61 -13.30
CA VAL A 340 -0.98 -3.57 -12.75
C VAL A 340 -0.28 -4.91 -12.56
N CYS A 341 -0.37 -5.48 -11.37
CA CYS A 341 0.12 -6.83 -11.13
C CYS A 341 -0.82 -7.86 -11.74
N LEU A 342 -0.31 -8.60 -12.72
CA LEU A 342 -1.04 -9.65 -13.41
C LEU A 342 -0.19 -10.92 -13.46
N PRO A 343 -0.81 -12.12 -13.44
CA PRO A 343 -0.07 -13.36 -13.61
C PRO A 343 0.58 -13.42 -14.99
N ASP A 344 1.78 -13.98 -15.05
CA ASP A 344 2.48 -14.34 -16.27
C ASP A 344 2.03 -15.70 -16.83
N ALA A 345 2.80 -16.30 -17.73
CA ALA A 345 2.46 -17.61 -18.30
C ALA A 345 2.74 -18.76 -17.32
N GLU A 346 3.57 -18.51 -16.31
CA GLU A 346 3.99 -19.41 -15.27
C GLU A 346 3.11 -19.29 -14.01
N GLY A 347 2.25 -18.27 -13.95
CA GLY A 347 1.35 -17.98 -12.83
C GLY A 347 1.96 -17.04 -11.77
N ASP A 348 3.19 -16.56 -12.00
CA ASP A 348 3.84 -15.59 -11.12
C ASP A 348 3.34 -14.17 -11.44
N LEU A 349 3.18 -13.32 -10.42
CA LEU A 349 2.80 -11.93 -10.64
C LEU A 349 3.98 -11.11 -11.19
N GLN A 350 3.69 -10.33 -12.23
CA GLN A 350 4.59 -9.33 -12.79
C GLN A 350 3.86 -7.99 -12.98
N PRO A 351 4.57 -6.85 -12.88
CA PRO A 351 4.00 -5.55 -13.16
C PRO A 351 3.87 -5.33 -14.66
N ILE A 352 2.64 -5.12 -15.12
CA ILE A 352 2.34 -4.79 -16.51
C ILE A 352 2.00 -3.31 -16.60
N PRO A 353 2.65 -2.53 -17.48
CA PRO A 353 2.24 -1.14 -17.73
C PRO A 353 0.74 -1.05 -17.98
N GLU A 354 0.07 -0.10 -17.33
CA GLU A 354 -1.40 -0.02 -17.32
C GLU A 354 -2.00 0.02 -18.74
N GLU A 355 -1.34 0.73 -19.66
CA GLU A 355 -1.70 0.83 -21.08
C GLU A 355 -1.68 -0.51 -21.85
N LEU A 356 -0.97 -1.51 -21.33
CA LEU A 356 -0.90 -2.86 -21.90
C LEU A 356 -1.78 -3.87 -21.15
N ALA A 357 -2.25 -3.51 -19.95
CA ALA A 357 -2.94 -4.41 -19.04
C ALA A 357 -4.35 -4.82 -19.52
N ASP A 358 -4.98 -4.02 -20.38
CA ASP A 358 -6.30 -4.31 -20.97
C ASP A 358 -6.22 -5.03 -22.32
N ILE A 359 -5.01 -5.17 -22.88
CA ILE A 359 -4.75 -5.84 -24.16
C ILE A 359 -4.46 -7.34 -23.93
N ARG A 360 -4.00 -7.71 -22.73
CA ARG A 360 -3.83 -9.11 -22.33
C ARG A 360 -5.19 -9.70 -21.98
N PRO A 361 -5.68 -10.75 -22.68
CA PRO A 361 -6.79 -11.52 -22.16
C PRO A 361 -6.40 -12.14 -20.81
N PRO A 362 -7.32 -12.28 -19.85
CA PRO A 362 -7.05 -13.10 -18.67
C PRO A 362 -6.64 -14.50 -19.16
N ASN A 363 -5.48 -14.99 -18.72
CA ASN A 363 -5.10 -16.36 -19.00
C ASN A 363 -6.21 -17.28 -18.47
N PRO A 364 -6.64 -18.30 -19.25
CA PRO A 364 -7.74 -19.17 -18.90
C PRO A 364 -7.50 -20.03 -17.67
#